data_AF-A0A7C1AMC9-F1
#
_entry.id   AF-A0A7C1AMC9-F1
#
_cell.length_a   1.000
_cell.length_b   1.000
_cell.length_c   1.000
_cell.angle_alpha   90.00
_cell.angle_beta   90.00
_cell.angle_gamma   90.00
#
_symmetry.space_group_name_H-M   'P 1'
#
loop_
_entity.id
_entity.type
_entity.pdbx_description
1 polymer ?
#
loop_
_entity_poly.entity_id
_entity_poly.type
_entity_poly.pdbx_seq_one_letter_code
_entity_poly.pdbx_strand_id
1 'polypeptide(L)'
;MEHQIEQLIKFSLFFIVVIALLLFWLIPKTNFARRFKMSTKIFILTQIVGVLCGMTGLIVTFVWPHLIVEMHLWELIVLPFALMYAFWGLIIRIRKNAEIIDEKQDFDMSIAGALTMALTIPAMVVMFILDSHNMVQELLWFPYYFFVTIFLFSGSILFLHKNA
;
A
#
# COMPACT_ATOMS: atom_id res chain seq x y z
N MET A 1 -19.66 -20.91 -8.61
CA MET A 1 -18.98 -20.83 -7.30
C MET A 1 -18.05 -19.63 -7.27
N GLU A 2 -17.17 -19.47 -8.24
CA GLU A 2 -16.24 -18.31 -8.34
C GLU A 2 -16.95 -16.95 -8.33
N HIS A 3 -18.04 -16.79 -9.09
CA HIS A 3 -18.80 -15.54 -9.08
C HIS A 3 -19.40 -15.17 -7.71
N GLN A 4 -19.78 -16.17 -6.90
CA GLN A 4 -20.28 -15.91 -5.54
C GLN A 4 -19.15 -15.47 -4.60
N ILE A 5 -17.95 -16.03 -4.76
CA ILE A 5 -16.76 -15.65 -3.98
C ILE A 5 -16.34 -14.22 -4.33
N GLU A 6 -16.32 -13.88 -5.62
CA GLU A 6 -16.00 -12.53 -6.09
C GLU A 6 -16.98 -11.48 -5.52
N GLN A 7 -18.29 -11.75 -5.57
CA GLN A 7 -19.29 -10.88 -4.98
C GLN A 7 -19.07 -10.71 -3.47
N LEU A 8 -18.79 -11.81 -2.75
CA LEU A 8 -18.52 -11.76 -1.32
C LEU A 8 -17.30 -10.90 -0.98
N ILE A 9 -16.21 -11.02 -1.76
CA ILE A 9 -15.00 -10.20 -1.59
C ILE A 9 -15.35 -8.73 -1.82
N LYS A 10 -16.04 -8.40 -2.92
CA LYS A 10 -16.44 -7.02 -3.25
C LYS A 10 -17.34 -6.41 -2.18
N PHE A 11 -18.32 -7.15 -1.68
CA PHE A 11 -19.18 -6.67 -0.57
C PHE A 11 -18.38 -6.47 0.73
N SER A 12 -17.45 -7.37 1.04
CA SER A 12 -16.56 -7.24 2.19
C SER A 12 -15.68 -6.00 2.08
N LEU A 13 -15.05 -5.77 0.93
CA LEU A 13 -14.24 -4.60 0.64
C LEU A 13 -15.05 -3.32 0.77
N PHE A 14 -16.24 -3.27 0.15
CA PHE A 14 -17.14 -2.14 0.24
C PHE A 14 -17.48 -1.82 1.70
N PHE A 15 -17.83 -2.83 2.51
CA PHE A 15 -18.19 -2.61 3.91
C PHE A 15 -17.01 -2.13 4.74
N ILE A 16 -15.80 -2.66 4.52
CA ILE A 16 -14.57 -2.20 5.19
C ILE A 16 -14.29 -0.74 4.84
N VAL A 17 -14.40 -0.36 3.56
CA VAL A 17 -14.19 1.03 3.11
C VAL A 17 -15.24 1.96 3.71
N VAL A 18 -16.51 1.58 3.71
CA VAL A 18 -17.59 2.36 4.34
C VAL A 18 -17.32 2.55 5.83
N ILE A 19 -16.94 1.49 6.56
CA ILE A 19 -16.56 1.60 7.96
C ILE A 19 -15.36 2.55 8.12
N ALA A 20 -14.32 2.40 7.32
CA ALA A 20 -13.14 3.25 7.39
C ALA A 20 -13.50 4.74 7.18
N LEU A 21 -14.37 5.05 6.22
CA LEU A 21 -14.87 6.41 5.97
C LEU A 21 -15.73 6.94 7.12
N LEU A 22 -16.62 6.10 7.68
CA LEU A 22 -17.42 6.46 8.85
C LEU A 22 -16.52 6.76 10.06
N LEU A 23 -15.52 5.92 10.34
CA LEU A 23 -14.54 6.15 11.39
C LEU A 23 -13.73 7.43 11.13
N PHE A 24 -13.31 7.65 9.89
CA PHE A 24 -12.60 8.86 9.47
C PHE A 24 -13.40 10.15 9.73
N TRP A 25 -14.73 10.08 9.63
CA TRP A 25 -15.63 11.22 9.87
C TRP A 25 -16.07 11.36 11.35
N LEU A 26 -16.29 10.25 12.05
CA LEU A 26 -16.82 10.22 13.41
C LEU A 26 -15.73 10.38 14.47
N ILE A 27 -14.61 9.67 14.36
CA ILE A 27 -13.56 9.65 15.40
C ILE A 27 -13.08 11.07 15.76
N PRO A 28 -12.79 11.99 14.81
CA PRO A 28 -12.30 13.32 15.15
C PRO A 28 -13.25 14.15 16.03
N LYS A 29 -14.55 13.82 16.05
CA LYS A 29 -15.57 14.49 16.87
C LYS A 29 -15.68 13.92 18.29
N THR A 30 -14.96 12.84 18.60
CA THR A 30 -15.05 12.15 19.90
C THR A 30 -13.86 12.46 20.80
N ASN A 31 -14.03 12.30 22.12
CA ASN A 31 -12.92 12.42 23.08
C ASN A 31 -11.82 11.36 22.88
N PHE A 32 -12.12 10.27 22.16
CA PHE A 32 -11.17 9.21 21.83
C PHE A 32 -10.05 9.72 20.89
N ALA A 33 -10.33 10.76 20.09
CA ALA A 33 -9.38 11.37 19.17
C ALA A 33 -8.04 11.74 19.83
N ARG A 34 -8.06 12.16 21.10
CA ARG A 34 -6.86 12.60 21.84
C ARG A 34 -5.84 11.49 22.07
N ARG A 35 -6.24 10.22 22.00
CA ARG A 35 -5.36 9.05 22.20
C ARG A 35 -4.53 8.72 20.97
N PHE A 36 -4.94 9.17 19.79
CA PHE A 36 -4.19 8.89 18.56
C PHE A 36 -2.98 9.81 18.45
N LYS A 37 -1.81 9.20 18.32
CA LYS A 37 -0.54 9.87 18.08
C LYS A 37 0.26 9.03 17.11
N MET A 38 0.88 9.69 16.14
CA MET A 38 1.83 9.03 15.27
C MET A 38 3.10 8.73 16.07
N SER A 39 3.55 7.49 15.98
CA SER A 39 4.75 7.02 16.66
C SER A 39 5.63 6.30 15.65
N THR A 40 6.93 6.23 15.95
CA THR A 40 7.89 5.47 15.16
C THR A 40 7.46 4.03 14.95
N LYS A 41 6.77 3.42 15.93
CA LYS A 41 6.24 2.05 15.79
C LYS A 41 5.15 1.95 14.73
N ILE A 42 4.22 2.89 14.68
CA ILE A 42 3.15 2.92 13.66
C ILE A 42 3.75 3.20 12.28
N PHE A 43 4.73 4.10 12.20
CA PHE A 43 5.47 4.37 10.98
C PHE A 43 6.14 3.10 10.42
N ILE A 44 6.98 2.43 11.22
CA ILE A 44 7.66 1.19 10.83
C ILE A 44 6.65 0.10 10.47
N LEU A 45 5.60 -0.08 11.27
CA LEU A 45 4.56 -1.07 11.00
C LEU A 45 3.88 -0.83 9.64
N THR A 46 3.63 0.44 9.29
CA THR A 46 3.04 0.80 7.98
C THR A 46 3.92 0.32 6.84
N GLN A 47 5.24 0.51 6.95
CA GLN A 47 6.17 0.10 5.91
C GLN A 47 6.36 -1.43 5.87
N ILE A 48 6.34 -2.12 7.03
CA ILE A 48 6.34 -3.59 7.05
C ILE A 48 5.11 -4.13 6.32
N VAL A 49 3.92 -3.59 6.61
CA VAL A 49 2.68 -3.95 5.92
C VAL A 49 2.80 -3.66 4.42
N GLY A 50 3.38 -2.52 4.04
CA GLY A 50 3.66 -2.19 2.65
C GLY A 50 4.54 -3.21 1.95
N VAL A 51 5.67 -3.61 2.55
CA VAL A 51 6.55 -4.67 1.99
C VAL A 51 5.80 -5.99 1.84
N LEU A 52 5.00 -6.40 2.83
CA LEU A 52 4.21 -7.63 2.75
C LEU A 52 3.17 -7.55 1.63
N CYS A 53 2.39 -6.46 1.55
CA CYS A 53 1.41 -6.25 0.49
C CYS A 53 2.06 -6.21 -0.89
N GLY A 54 3.18 -5.50 -1.05
CA GLY A 54 3.92 -5.42 -2.30
C GLY A 54 4.48 -6.78 -2.73
N MET A 55 5.15 -7.50 -1.82
CA MET A 55 5.71 -8.82 -2.11
C MET A 55 4.63 -9.84 -2.43
N THR A 56 3.57 -9.93 -1.63
CA THR A 56 2.43 -10.82 -1.88
C THR A 56 1.76 -10.47 -3.21
N GLY A 57 1.54 -9.18 -3.48
CA GLY A 57 0.97 -8.72 -4.74
C GLY A 57 1.80 -9.12 -5.96
N LEU A 58 3.13 -8.97 -5.90
CA LEU A 58 4.02 -9.42 -6.96
C LEU A 58 3.96 -10.94 -7.16
N ILE A 59 4.02 -11.72 -6.09
CA ILE A 59 3.92 -13.20 -6.18
C ILE A 59 2.61 -13.60 -6.85
N VAL A 60 1.48 -13.06 -6.39
CA VAL A 60 0.17 -13.42 -6.94
C VAL A 60 0.02 -12.95 -8.38
N THR A 61 0.59 -11.80 -8.76
CA THR A 61 0.58 -11.28 -10.14
C THR A 61 1.21 -12.26 -11.13
N PHE A 62 2.30 -12.95 -10.74
CA PHE A 62 2.97 -13.92 -11.63
C PHE A 62 2.44 -15.34 -11.49
N VAL A 63 2.04 -15.78 -10.30
CA VAL A 63 1.60 -17.17 -10.07
C VAL A 63 0.14 -17.38 -10.47
N TRP A 64 -0.73 -16.39 -10.22
CA TRP A 64 -2.17 -16.46 -10.50
C TRP A 64 -2.68 -15.17 -11.17
N PRO A 65 -2.25 -14.88 -12.40
CA PRO A 65 -2.61 -13.64 -13.09
C PRO A 65 -4.12 -13.45 -13.27
N HIS A 66 -4.87 -14.52 -13.51
CA HIS A 66 -6.33 -14.48 -13.63
C HIS A 66 -7.01 -13.96 -12.35
N LEU A 67 -6.51 -14.32 -11.15
CA LEU A 67 -7.09 -13.82 -9.89
C LEU A 67 -6.88 -12.30 -9.73
N ILE A 68 -5.75 -11.78 -10.20
CA ILE A 68 -5.44 -10.36 -10.12
C ILE A 68 -6.28 -9.56 -11.12
N VAL A 69 -6.35 -10.03 -12.37
CA VAL A 69 -6.96 -9.30 -13.48
C VAL A 69 -8.47 -9.47 -13.50
N GLU A 70 -8.99 -10.70 -13.41
CA GLU A 70 -10.42 -10.98 -13.57
C GLU A 70 -11.17 -10.79 -12.26
N MET A 71 -10.60 -11.26 -11.14
CA MET A 71 -11.24 -11.17 -9.82
C MET A 71 -10.87 -9.90 -9.04
N HIS A 72 -10.03 -9.02 -9.61
CA HIS A 72 -9.58 -7.78 -8.97
C HIS A 72 -8.96 -7.99 -7.57
N LEU A 73 -8.30 -9.14 -7.33
CA LEU A 73 -7.78 -9.49 -6.02
C LEU A 73 -6.69 -8.53 -5.51
N TRP A 74 -6.12 -7.72 -6.41
CA TRP A 74 -5.14 -6.68 -6.06
C TRP A 74 -5.70 -5.68 -5.03
N GLU A 75 -7.01 -5.39 -5.06
CA GLU A 75 -7.68 -4.49 -4.11
C GLU A 75 -7.62 -5.05 -2.68
N LEU A 76 -7.86 -6.35 -2.53
CA LEU A 76 -7.81 -7.04 -1.26
C LEU A 76 -6.38 -7.10 -0.70
N ILE A 77 -5.39 -7.32 -1.58
CA ILE A 77 -3.98 -7.40 -1.19
C ILE A 77 -3.50 -6.04 -0.67
N VAL A 78 -3.88 -4.93 -1.31
CA VAL A 78 -3.41 -3.60 -0.90
C VAL A 78 -4.22 -3.00 0.25
N LEU A 79 -5.43 -3.51 0.52
CA LEU A 79 -6.32 -2.98 1.54
C LEU A 79 -5.66 -2.73 2.91
N PRO A 80 -4.85 -3.66 3.48
CA PRO A 80 -4.20 -3.42 4.76
C PRO A 80 -3.28 -2.19 4.75
N PHE A 81 -2.52 -2.00 3.66
CA PHE A 81 -1.63 -0.86 3.49
C PHE A 81 -2.44 0.44 3.30
N ALA A 82 -3.50 0.39 2.50
CA ALA A 82 -4.40 1.54 2.29
C ALA A 82 -5.05 1.98 3.61
N LEU A 83 -5.46 1.04 4.47
CA LEU A 83 -6.02 1.33 5.79
C LEU A 83 -5.00 1.98 6.73
N MET A 84 -3.72 1.60 6.65
CA MET A 84 -2.66 2.28 7.41
C MET A 84 -2.53 3.75 6.99
N TYR A 85 -2.56 4.07 5.69
CA TYR A 85 -2.55 5.48 5.24
C TYR A 85 -3.85 6.22 5.56
N ALA A 86 -5.01 5.57 5.49
CA ALA A 86 -6.26 6.16 5.95
C ALA A 86 -6.19 6.52 7.45
N PHE A 87 -5.56 5.66 8.24
CA PHE A 87 -5.29 5.92 9.65
C PHE A 87 -4.31 7.08 9.87
N TRP A 88 -3.26 7.20 9.05
CA TRP A 88 -2.38 8.38 9.08
C TRP A 88 -3.16 9.66 8.77
N GLY A 89 -3.98 9.64 7.71
CA GLY A 89 -4.86 10.75 7.35
C GLY A 89 -5.80 11.15 8.49
N LEU A 90 -6.31 10.16 9.24
CA LEU A 90 -7.14 10.41 10.42
C LEU A 90 -6.33 11.14 11.51
N ILE A 91 -5.09 10.72 11.79
CA ILE A 91 -4.22 11.39 12.75
C ILE A 91 -3.94 12.84 12.31
N ILE A 92 -3.63 13.05 11.03
CA ILE A 92 -3.41 14.38 10.44
C ILE A 92 -4.63 15.27 10.65
N ARG A 93 -5.82 14.75 10.34
CA ARG A 93 -7.08 15.46 10.54
C ARG A 93 -7.33 15.85 12.00
N ILE A 94 -7.00 14.97 12.94
CA ILE A 94 -7.18 15.21 14.38
C ILE A 94 -6.17 16.25 14.90
N ARG A 95 -4.91 16.17 14.45
CA ARG A 95 -3.80 16.90 15.05
C ARG A 95 -3.46 18.21 14.36
N LYS A 96 -3.93 18.45 13.12
CA LYS A 96 -3.86 19.67 12.27
C LYS A 96 -2.50 20.39 12.14
N ASN A 97 -1.87 20.76 13.25
CA ASN A 97 -0.67 21.58 13.33
C ASN A 97 0.49 20.90 14.10
N ALA A 98 0.31 19.66 14.56
CA ALA A 98 1.41 18.93 15.17
C ALA A 98 2.31 18.35 14.07
N GLU A 99 3.63 18.39 14.29
CA GLU A 99 4.56 17.55 13.55
C GLU A 99 4.22 16.08 13.84
N ILE A 100 3.65 15.42 12.84
CA ILE A 100 3.19 14.03 12.93
C ILE A 100 4.30 13.08 12.50
N ILE A 101 5.10 13.52 11.54
CA ILE A 101 6.26 12.85 11.00
C ILE A 101 7.48 13.62 11.50
N ASP A 102 8.46 12.89 12.01
CA ASP A 102 9.75 13.45 12.44
C ASP A 102 10.58 13.86 11.21
N GLU A 103 11.46 14.86 11.36
CA GLU A 103 12.33 15.36 10.28
C GLU A 103 13.14 14.22 9.63
N LYS A 104 13.64 13.28 10.45
CA LYS A 104 14.31 12.07 9.95
C LYS A 104 13.40 11.22 9.07
N GLN A 105 12.15 11.00 9.50
CA GLN A 105 11.20 10.17 8.76
C GLN A 105 10.81 10.82 7.43
N ASP A 106 10.65 12.15 7.42
CA ASP A 106 10.35 12.91 6.20
C ASP A 106 11.52 12.86 5.20
N PHE A 107 12.75 12.99 5.70
CA PHE A 107 13.97 12.82 4.92
C PHE A 107 14.10 11.40 4.35
N ASP A 108 13.90 10.37 5.18
CA ASP A 108 13.91 8.96 4.76
C ASP A 108 12.86 8.69 3.68
N MET A 109 11.64 9.23 3.82
CA MET A 109 10.57 9.12 2.83
C MET A 109 10.94 9.80 1.51
N SER A 110 11.58 10.96 1.57
CA SER A 110 12.02 11.71 0.39
C SER A 110 13.07 10.94 -0.40
N ILE A 111 14.10 10.40 0.28
CA ILE A 111 15.11 9.55 -0.37
C ILE A 111 14.48 8.28 -0.91
N ALA A 112 13.61 7.61 -0.15
CA ALA A 112 12.94 6.40 -0.60
C ALA A 112 12.06 6.65 -1.84
N GLY A 113 11.41 7.81 -1.94
CA GLY A 113 10.67 8.23 -3.13
C GLY A 113 11.57 8.34 -4.36
N ALA A 114 12.72 9.00 -4.23
CA ALA A 114 13.71 9.11 -5.30
C ALA A 114 14.27 7.74 -5.72
N LEU A 115 14.61 6.88 -4.75
CA LEU A 115 15.08 5.51 -5.02
C LEU A 115 14.01 4.68 -5.72
N THR A 116 12.75 4.77 -5.27
CA THR A 116 11.63 4.05 -5.89
C THR A 116 11.44 4.49 -7.34
N MET A 117 11.49 5.79 -7.61
CA MET A 117 11.40 6.30 -8.98
C MET A 117 12.55 5.77 -9.85
N ALA A 118 13.78 5.77 -9.34
CA ALA A 118 14.94 5.25 -10.05
C ALA A 118 14.85 3.72 -10.31
N LEU A 119 14.36 2.96 -9.33
CA LEU A 119 14.29 1.49 -9.37
C LEU A 119 13.04 0.96 -10.10
N THR A 120 11.97 1.75 -10.21
CA THR A 120 10.80 1.37 -11.01
C THR A 120 11.12 1.37 -12.51
N ILE A 121 12.03 2.21 -13.00
CA ILE A 121 12.46 2.21 -14.42
C ILE A 121 12.99 0.83 -14.86
N PRO A 122 14.05 0.25 -14.23
CA PRO A 122 14.52 -1.07 -14.62
C PRO A 122 13.47 -2.17 -14.39
N ALA A 123 12.62 -2.05 -13.37
CA ALA A 123 11.50 -2.98 -13.18
C ALA A 123 10.52 -2.96 -14.37
N MET A 124 10.17 -1.77 -14.87
CA MET A 124 9.31 -1.64 -16.05
C MET A 124 9.99 -2.15 -17.33
N VAL A 125 11.31 -2.01 -17.45
CA VAL A 125 12.08 -2.63 -18.55
C VAL A 125 11.99 -4.15 -18.49
N VAL A 126 12.09 -4.75 -17.29
CA VAL A 126 11.90 -6.20 -17.13
C VAL A 126 10.50 -6.63 -17.57
N MET A 127 9.46 -5.92 -17.13
CA MET A 127 8.09 -6.20 -17.56
C MET A 127 7.92 -6.10 -19.08
N PHE A 128 8.48 -5.05 -19.70
CA PHE A 128 8.47 -4.86 -21.15
C PHE A 128 9.11 -6.03 -21.90
N ILE A 129 10.27 -6.50 -21.43
CA ILE A 129 10.96 -7.65 -22.05
C ILE A 129 10.09 -8.91 -21.93
N LEU A 130 9.55 -9.20 -20.75
CA LEU A 130 8.68 -10.36 -20.54
C LEU A 130 7.45 -10.32 -21.46
N ASP A 131 6.82 -9.16 -21.59
CA ASP A 131 5.64 -8.95 -22.44
C ASP A 131 5.99 -9.12 -23.93
N SER A 132 7.12 -8.58 -24.38
CA SER A 132 7.60 -8.72 -25.76
C SER A 132 7.88 -10.17 -26.19
N HIS A 133 8.12 -11.05 -25.22
CA HIS A 133 8.31 -12.48 -25.43
C HIS A 133 7.04 -13.31 -25.16
N ASN A 134 5.88 -12.67 -24.99
CA ASN A 134 4.60 -13.30 -24.64
C ASN A 134 4.67 -14.15 -23.35
N MET A 135 5.54 -13.78 -22.40
CA MET A 135 5.71 -14.51 -21.13
C MET A 135 4.73 -14.04 -20.05
N VAL A 136 4.13 -12.86 -20.23
CA VAL A 136 3.17 -12.24 -19.32
C VAL A 136 2.00 -11.68 -20.11
N GLN A 137 0.88 -11.43 -19.43
CA GLN A 137 -0.31 -10.84 -20.05
C GLN A 137 -0.24 -9.30 -19.98
N GLU A 138 -0.70 -8.62 -21.02
CA GLU A 138 -0.72 -7.14 -21.10
C GLU A 138 -1.49 -6.48 -19.93
N LEU A 139 -2.48 -7.15 -19.35
CA LEU A 139 -3.26 -6.63 -18.22
C LEU A 139 -2.48 -6.62 -16.89
N LEU A 140 -1.31 -7.27 -16.81
CA LEU A 140 -0.49 -7.32 -15.60
C LEU A 140 0.39 -6.09 -15.39
N TRP A 141 0.47 -5.19 -16.38
CA TRP A 141 1.31 -3.98 -16.29
C TRP A 141 0.96 -3.10 -15.09
N PHE A 142 -0.34 -2.85 -14.85
CA PHE A 142 -0.77 -2.03 -13.71
C PHE A 142 -0.49 -2.71 -12.36
N PRO A 143 -0.98 -3.95 -12.09
CA PRO A 143 -0.70 -4.63 -10.83
C PRO A 143 0.80 -4.77 -10.56
N TYR A 144 1.59 -5.09 -11.58
CA TYR A 144 3.05 -5.18 -11.48
C TYR A 144 3.64 -3.85 -11.03
N TYR A 145 3.41 -2.76 -11.78
CA TYR A 145 3.94 -1.44 -11.45
C TYR A 145 3.52 -0.99 -10.05
N PHE A 146 2.25 -1.20 -9.71
CA PHE A 146 1.68 -0.82 -8.42
C PHE A 146 2.35 -1.55 -7.25
N PHE A 147 2.47 -2.87 -7.32
CA PHE A 147 3.10 -3.64 -6.24
C PHE A 147 4.62 -3.49 -6.18
N VAL A 148 5.30 -3.33 -7.33
CA VAL A 148 6.74 -2.96 -7.36
C VAL A 148 6.94 -1.64 -6.63
N THR A 149 6.13 -0.62 -6.94
CA THR A 149 6.26 0.71 -6.32
C THR A 149 6.06 0.64 -4.81
N ILE A 150 5.03 -0.07 -4.34
CA ILE A 150 4.78 -0.25 -2.89
C ILE A 150 5.95 -0.98 -2.22
N PHE A 151 6.41 -2.08 -2.82
CA PHE A 151 7.50 -2.90 -2.28
C PHE A 151 8.80 -2.10 -2.18
N LEU A 152 9.20 -1.43 -3.26
CA LEU A 152 10.41 -0.62 -3.31
C LEU A 152 10.34 0.56 -2.34
N PHE A 153 9.24 1.31 -2.34
CA PHE A 153 9.09 2.47 -1.46
C PHE A 153 9.17 2.08 0.01
N SER A 154 8.36 1.09 0.41
CA SER A 154 8.31 0.65 1.80
C SER A 154 9.62 -0.02 2.23
N GLY A 155 10.23 -0.81 1.34
CA GLY A 155 11.51 -1.47 1.56
C GLY A 155 12.67 -0.48 1.70
N SER A 156 12.72 0.55 0.84
CA SER A 156 13.71 1.62 0.92
C SER A 156 13.60 2.39 2.23
N ILE A 157 12.39 2.74 2.69
CA ILE A 157 12.21 3.41 3.99
C ILE A 157 12.75 2.53 5.12
N LEU A 158 12.38 1.24 5.17
CA LEU A 158 12.86 0.34 6.21
C LEU A 158 14.38 0.17 6.20
N PHE A 159 14.99 0.14 5.02
CA PHE A 159 16.43 0.06 4.86
C PHE A 159 17.13 1.32 5.38
N LEU A 160 16.67 2.51 4.98
CA LEU A 160 17.22 3.79 5.42
C LEU A 160 17.05 3.97 6.93
N HIS A 161 15.88 3.64 7.46
CA HIS A 161 15.58 3.79 8.87
C HIS A 161 16.44 2.89 9.77
N LYS A 162 16.79 1.68 9.30
CA LYS A 162 17.66 0.73 10.03
C LYS A 162 19.12 1.19 10.08
N ASN A 163 19.59 1.87 9.03
CA ASN A 163 21.00 2.23 8.85
C ASN A 163 21.36 3.61 9.40
N ALA A 164 20.45 4.24 10.15
CA ALA A 164 20.62 5.58 10.72
C ALA A 164 20.38 5.57 12.23
#